data_AF-A0A4W5KVF9-F1
#
_entry.id   AF-A0A4W5KVF9-F1
#
_cell.length_a   1.000
_cell.length_b   1.000
_cell.length_c   1.000
_cell.angle_alpha   90.00
_cell.angle_beta   90.00
_cell.angle_gamma   90.00
#
_symmetry.space_group_name_H-M   'P 1'
#
loop_
_entity.id
_entity.type
_entity.pdbx_description
1 polymer ?
#
loop_
_entity_poly.entity_id
_entity_poly.type
_entity_poly.pdbx_seq_one_letter_code
_entity_poly.pdbx_strand_id
1 'polypeptide(L)'
;MTPSEEEKQKIQEAQLANPDVPLGSAEQFLLTLSSISGLCARLQLWAFKLNYETLEKEIAEPLFDLKLGMEQLAKNKTFKRILATLLAIGNFLNSTSVSVFFLSASVFFLSASQVAPCSLYSAVLLTRAHRAL
;
A
#
# COMPACT_ATOMS: atom_id res chain seq x y z
N MET A 1 -17.01 12.50 -9.54
CA MET A 1 -17.03 13.13 -10.87
C MET A 1 -16.40 14.50 -10.73
N THR A 2 -15.27 14.74 -11.39
CA THR A 2 -14.61 16.06 -11.44
C THR A 2 -15.00 16.73 -12.76
N PRO A 3 -15.32 18.04 -12.79
CA PRO A 3 -15.68 18.73 -14.03
C PRO A 3 -14.56 18.57 -15.06
N SER A 4 -14.89 18.12 -16.28
CA SER A 4 -13.91 18.09 -17.36
C SER A 4 -13.66 19.52 -17.87
N GLU A 5 -12.47 19.80 -18.38
CA GLU A 5 -12.17 21.12 -18.97
C GLU A 5 -13.05 21.43 -20.18
N GLU A 6 -13.49 20.39 -20.91
CA GLU A 6 -14.38 20.50 -22.07
C GLU A 6 -15.81 20.91 -21.67
N GLU A 7 -16.30 20.44 -20.52
CA GLU A 7 -17.60 20.81 -19.97
C GLU A 7 -17.60 22.29 -19.51
N LYS A 8 -16.49 22.75 -18.92
CA LYS A 8 -16.32 24.14 -18.51
C LYS A 8 -16.31 25.11 -19.68
N GLN A 9 -15.59 24.77 -20.76
CA GLN A 9 -15.54 25.61 -21.97
C GLN A 9 -16.93 25.80 -22.59
N LYS A 10 -17.71 24.72 -22.72
CA LYS A 10 -19.06 24.80 -23.27
C LYS A 10 -20.00 25.67 -22.42
N ILE A 11 -19.89 25.61 -21.10
CA ILE A 11 -20.70 26.44 -20.18
C ILE A 11 -20.31 27.92 -20.32
N GLN A 12 -19.01 28.23 -20.44
CA GLN A 12 -18.53 29.60 -20.66
C GLN A 12 -18.95 30.16 -22.02
N GLU A 13 -18.88 29.35 -23.07
CA GLU A 13 -19.33 29.72 -24.42
C GLU A 13 -20.84 29.97 -24.45
N ALA A 14 -21.64 29.14 -23.78
CA ALA A 14 -23.09 29.33 -23.68
C ALA A 14 -23.46 30.62 -22.93
N GLN A 15 -22.70 30.98 -21.89
CA GLN A 15 -22.83 32.25 -21.16
C GLN A 15 -22.46 33.46 -22.01
N LEU A 16 -21.39 33.37 -22.80
CA LEU A 16 -20.95 34.43 -23.71
C LEU A 16 -21.91 34.61 -24.89
N ALA A 17 -22.51 33.52 -25.37
CA ALA A 17 -23.48 33.54 -26.46
C ALA A 17 -24.85 34.08 -26.02
N ASN A 18 -25.26 33.84 -24.77
CA ASN A 18 -26.56 34.26 -24.25
C ASN A 18 -26.43 34.87 -22.84
N PRO A 19 -25.99 36.13 -22.73
CA PRO A 19 -25.77 36.78 -21.44
C PRO A 19 -27.05 37.03 -20.63
N ASP A 20 -28.23 37.04 -21.28
CA ASP A 20 -29.53 37.27 -20.63
C ASP A 20 -30.17 36.00 -20.03
N VAL A 21 -29.60 34.82 -20.31
CA VAL A 21 -30.12 33.54 -19.80
C VAL A 21 -29.32 33.12 -18.57
N PRO A 22 -29.93 33.05 -17.37
CA PRO A 22 -29.23 32.61 -16.18
C PRO A 22 -28.89 31.12 -16.25
N LEU A 23 -27.65 30.77 -15.93
CA LEU A 23 -27.20 29.39 -15.79
C LEU A 23 -28.00 28.63 -14.72
N GLY A 24 -28.20 27.33 -14.93
CA GLY A 24 -28.81 26.44 -13.95
C GLY A 24 -27.93 26.23 -12.70
N SER A 25 -28.52 25.74 -11.62
CA SER A 25 -27.81 25.49 -10.35
C SER A 25 -26.63 24.52 -10.50
N ALA A 26 -26.75 23.52 -11.38
CA ALA A 26 -25.68 22.57 -11.68
C ALA A 26 -24.50 23.22 -12.43
N GLU A 27 -24.78 24.14 -13.36
CA GLU A 27 -23.76 24.84 -14.15
C GLU A 27 -23.00 25.86 -13.27
N GLN A 28 -23.71 26.58 -12.41
CA GLN A 28 -23.10 27.44 -11.39
C GLN A 28 -22.21 26.64 -10.43
N PHE A 29 -22.63 25.43 -10.04
CA PHE A 29 -21.84 24.54 -9.20
C PHE A 29 -20.55 24.07 -9.88
N LEU A 30 -20.61 23.69 -11.16
CA LEU A 30 -19.42 23.29 -11.93
C LEU A 30 -18.44 24.45 -12.14
N LEU A 31 -18.94 25.68 -12.40
CA LEU A 31 -18.10 26.88 -12.48
C LEU A 31 -17.46 27.21 -11.13
N THR A 32 -18.22 27.13 -10.05
CA THR A 32 -17.69 27.35 -8.69
C THR A 32 -16.62 26.32 -8.34
N LEU A 33 -16.83 25.03 -8.63
CA LEU A 33 -15.81 24.00 -8.46
C LEU A 33 -14.58 24.25 -9.34
N SER A 34 -14.78 24.72 -10.56
CA SER A 34 -13.68 25.01 -11.49
C SER A 34 -12.76 26.15 -11.02
N SER A 35 -13.32 27.11 -10.28
CA SER A 35 -12.58 28.24 -9.73
C SER A 35 -11.55 27.83 -8.66
N ILE A 36 -11.70 26.61 -8.11
CA ILE A 36 -10.80 26.08 -7.09
C ILE A 36 -9.51 25.57 -7.75
N SER A 37 -8.41 26.28 -7.53
CA SER A 37 -7.10 25.89 -8.04
C SER A 37 -6.65 24.52 -7.50
N GLY A 38 -6.23 23.63 -8.41
CA GLY A 38 -5.71 22.31 -8.04
C GLY A 38 -6.72 21.40 -7.34
N LEU A 39 -8.03 21.59 -7.62
CA LEU A 39 -9.12 20.80 -7.00
C LEU A 39 -8.87 19.29 -7.05
N CYS A 40 -8.44 18.76 -8.20
CA CYS A 40 -8.18 17.32 -8.37
C CYS A 40 -7.12 16.82 -7.38
N ALA A 41 -5.98 17.51 -7.29
CA ALA A 41 -4.91 17.15 -6.37
C ALA A 41 -5.35 17.24 -4.90
N ARG A 42 -6.14 18.26 -4.51
CA ARG A 42 -6.69 18.35 -3.15
C ARG A 42 -7.66 17.22 -2.82
N LEU A 43 -8.57 16.90 -3.73
CA LEU A 43 -9.51 15.79 -3.55
C LEU A 43 -8.79 14.45 -3.45
N GLN A 44 -7.74 14.24 -4.24
CA GLN A 44 -6.87 13.07 -4.14
C GLN A 44 -6.14 13.01 -2.79
N LEU A 45 -5.58 14.13 -2.31
CA LEU A 45 -4.95 14.20 -0.99
C LEU A 45 -5.94 13.98 0.16
N TRP A 46 -7.16 14.46 0.03
CA TRP A 46 -8.22 14.24 1.02
C TRP A 46 -8.67 12.78 1.03
N ALA A 47 -8.89 12.18 -0.13
CA ALA A 47 -9.18 10.75 -0.24
C ALA A 47 -8.04 9.92 0.35
N PHE A 48 -6.78 10.29 0.07
CA PHE A 48 -5.62 9.66 0.69
C PHE A 48 -5.64 9.81 2.22
N LYS A 49 -5.86 11.02 2.74
CA LYS A 49 -5.90 11.29 4.18
C LYS A 49 -6.98 10.46 4.89
N LEU A 50 -8.17 10.36 4.30
CA LEU A 50 -9.30 9.60 4.87
C LEU A 50 -9.04 8.09 4.86
N ASN A 51 -8.35 7.59 3.83
CA ASN A 51 -8.12 6.16 3.65
C ASN A 51 -6.79 5.67 4.24
N TYR A 52 -5.89 6.58 4.63
CA TYR A 52 -4.53 6.26 5.03
C TYR A 52 -4.47 5.30 6.22
N GLU A 53 -5.22 5.57 7.29
CA GLU A 53 -5.15 4.75 8.51
C GLU A 53 -5.64 3.32 8.27
N THR A 54 -6.68 3.15 7.46
CA THR A 54 -7.20 1.84 7.08
C THR A 54 -6.19 1.10 6.22
N LEU A 55 -5.66 1.76 5.19
CA LEU A 55 -4.67 1.17 4.29
C LEU A 55 -3.37 0.78 5.02
N GLU A 56 -2.93 1.60 5.99
CA GLU A 56 -1.77 1.30 6.83
C GLU A 56 -1.99 -0.01 7.60
N LYS A 57 -3.15 -0.17 8.26
CA LYS A 57 -3.45 -1.37 9.04
C LYS A 57 -3.58 -2.62 8.17
N GLU A 58 -4.28 -2.51 7.05
CA GLU A 58 -4.46 -3.62 6.09
C GLU A 58 -3.13 -4.18 5.57
N ILE A 59 -2.07 -3.36 5.52
CA ILE A 59 -0.74 -3.78 5.08
C ILE A 59 0.15 -4.17 6.27
N ALA A 60 0.11 -3.42 7.37
CA ALA A 60 1.01 -3.60 8.50
C ALA A 60 0.73 -4.87 9.29
N GLU A 61 -0.54 -5.21 9.52
CA GLU A 61 -0.95 -6.40 10.27
C GLU A 61 -0.46 -7.71 9.61
N PRO A 62 -0.76 -7.99 8.32
CA PRO A 62 -0.30 -9.23 7.70
C PRO A 62 1.24 -9.32 7.60
N LEU A 63 1.92 -8.18 7.43
CA LEU A 63 3.38 -8.15 7.42
C LEU A 63 3.97 -8.49 8.80
N PHE A 64 3.33 -8.00 9.87
CA PHE A 64 3.73 -8.31 11.24
C PHE A 64 3.50 -9.78 11.57
N ASP A 65 2.34 -10.33 11.20
CA ASP A 65 2.02 -11.74 11.40
C ASP A 65 2.99 -12.64 10.63
N LEU A 66 3.33 -12.28 9.39
CA LEU A 66 4.34 -12.98 8.61
C LEU A 66 5.70 -12.96 9.32
N LYS A 67 6.17 -11.78 9.75
CA LYS A 67 7.43 -11.66 10.51
C LYS A 67 7.44 -12.57 11.73
N LEU A 68 6.35 -12.54 12.52
CA LEU A 68 6.24 -13.35 13.73
C LEU A 68 6.27 -14.85 13.40
N GLY A 69 5.53 -15.29 12.37
CA GLY A 69 5.53 -16.68 11.91
C GLY A 69 6.91 -17.14 11.45
N MET A 70 7.64 -16.30 10.73
CA MET A 70 9.01 -16.59 10.30
C MET A 70 9.98 -16.72 11.48
N GLU A 71 9.88 -15.83 12.46
CA GLU A 71 10.69 -15.90 13.68
C GLU A 71 10.41 -17.17 14.48
N GLN A 72 9.14 -17.56 14.62
CA GLN A 72 8.73 -18.78 15.31
C GLN A 72 9.30 -20.01 14.60
N LEU A 73 9.21 -20.06 13.26
CA LEU A 73 9.76 -21.15 12.47
C LEU A 73 11.29 -21.24 12.62
N ALA A 74 11.97 -20.10 12.57
CA ALA A 74 13.41 -20.00 12.72
C ALA A 74 13.90 -20.38 14.13
N LYS A 75 13.11 -20.14 15.19
CA LYS A 75 13.44 -20.49 16.58
C LYS A 75 13.09 -21.94 16.93
N ASN A 76 12.17 -22.58 16.19
CA ASN A 76 11.68 -23.92 16.50
C ASN A 76 12.73 -25.02 16.25
N LYS A 77 13.27 -25.58 17.34
CA LYS A 77 14.28 -26.66 17.29
C LYS A 77 13.73 -27.97 16.73
N THR A 78 12.45 -28.28 16.98
CA THR A 78 11.81 -29.51 16.47
C THR A 78 11.67 -29.44 14.96
N PHE A 79 11.22 -28.30 14.41
CA PHE A 79 11.15 -28.07 12.97
C PHE A 79 12.52 -28.24 12.30
N LYS A 80 13.58 -27.67 12.89
CA LYS A 80 14.96 -27.87 12.42
C LYS A 80 15.37 -29.34 12.42
N ARG A 81 15.04 -30.09 13.48
CA ARG A 81 15.35 -31.52 13.57
C ARG A 81 14.59 -32.33 12.51
N ILE A 82 13.31 -32.02 12.27
CA ILE A 82 12.49 -32.66 11.23
C ILE A 82 13.11 -32.42 9.84
N LEU A 83 13.47 -31.17 9.54
CA LEU A 83 14.15 -30.85 8.28
C LEU A 83 15.50 -31.56 8.14
N ALA A 84 16.28 -31.65 9.23
CA ALA A 84 17.54 -32.37 9.23
C ALA A 84 17.36 -33.88 8.99
N THR A 85 16.34 -34.50 9.61
CA THR A 85 16.02 -35.91 9.36
C THR A 85 15.52 -36.14 7.95
N LEU A 86 14.68 -35.25 7.42
CA LEU A 86 14.19 -35.33 6.04
C LEU A 86 15.34 -35.17 5.04
N LEU A 87 16.28 -34.26 5.31
CA LEU A 87 17.49 -34.08 4.52
C LEU A 87 18.37 -35.33 4.56
N ALA A 88 18.56 -35.94 5.73
CA ALA A 88 19.34 -37.18 5.87
C ALA A 88 18.70 -38.35 5.09
N ILE A 89 17.38 -38.51 5.17
CA ILE A 89 16.64 -39.53 4.41
C ILE A 89 16.71 -39.23 2.91
N GLY A 90 16.48 -37.98 2.50
CA GLY A 90 16.56 -37.56 1.11
C GLY A 90 17.95 -37.81 0.50
N ASN A 91 19.01 -37.47 1.24
CA ASN A 91 20.38 -37.75 0.83
C ASN A 91 20.65 -39.25 0.76
N PHE A 92 20.21 -40.04 1.74
CA PHE A 92 20.36 -41.50 1.77
C PHE A 92 19.69 -42.15 0.55
N LEU A 93 18.47 -41.73 0.21
CA LEU A 93 17.73 -42.18 -0.98
C LEU A 93 18.31 -41.64 -2.29
N ASN A 94 19.02 -40.50 -2.28
CA ASN A 94 19.66 -39.93 -3.46
C ASN A 94 21.05 -40.57 -3.74
N SER A 95 21.74 -41.07 -2.71
CA SER A 95 22.97 -41.86 -2.87
C SER A 95 22.78 -43.18 -3.63
N THR A 96 21.54 -43.63 -3.85
CA THR A 96 21.21 -44.54 -4.97
C THR A 96 21.06 -43.75 -6.27
N SER A 97 22.20 -43.35 -6.83
CA SER A 97 22.45 -43.06 -8.24
C SER A 97 21.56 -42.07 -9.02
N VAL A 98 21.09 -40.95 -8.48
CA VAL A 98 20.78 -39.75 -9.33
C VAL A 98 20.89 -38.44 -8.54
N SER A 99 21.93 -37.66 -8.84
CA SER A 99 22.25 -36.33 -8.33
C SER A 99 21.13 -35.29 -8.47
N VAL A 100 20.24 -35.13 -7.48
CA VAL A 100 19.32 -33.99 -7.37
C VAL A 100 18.88 -33.78 -5.91
N PHE A 101 19.67 -33.06 -5.10
CA PHE A 101 19.10 -32.12 -4.11
C PHE A 101 20.16 -31.17 -3.54
N PHE A 102 20.52 -30.14 -4.31
CA PHE A 102 21.14 -28.94 -3.74
C PHE A 102 20.02 -28.09 -3.09
N LEU A 103 19.63 -28.43 -1.86
CA LEU A 103 18.90 -27.49 -1.02
C LEU A 103 19.88 -26.40 -0.60
N SER A 104 20.03 -25.42 -1.48
CA SER A 104 20.77 -24.20 -1.23
C SER A 104 20.30 -23.57 0.09
N ALA A 105 21.26 -22.99 0.80
CA ALA A 105 21.16 -22.36 2.12
C ALA A 105 20.24 -21.11 2.18
N SER A 106 19.21 -21.04 1.34
CA SER A 106 18.28 -19.92 1.22
C SER A 106 17.34 -19.79 2.43
N VAL A 107 17.15 -20.85 3.23
CA VAL A 107 16.34 -20.77 4.46
C VAL A 107 17.07 -20.05 5.60
N PHE A 108 18.41 -19.98 5.57
CA PHE A 108 19.18 -19.33 6.64
C PHE A 108 19.35 -17.81 6.44
N PHE A 109 19.21 -17.33 5.20
CA PHE A 109 19.45 -15.91 4.87
C PHE A 109 18.35 -14.95 5.34
N LEU A 110 17.18 -15.46 5.75
CA LEU A 110 16.07 -14.63 6.25
C LEU A 110 16.24 -14.13 7.69
N SER A 111 17.34 -14.47 8.36
CA SER A 111 17.62 -13.97 9.72
C SER A 111 18.29 -12.58 9.76
N ALA A 112 18.62 -11.96 8.62
CA ALA A 112 19.44 -10.74 8.59
C ALA A 112 18.72 -9.45 8.13
N SER A 113 17.46 -9.49 7.68
CA SER A 113 16.74 -8.26 7.32
C SER A 113 16.01 -7.71 8.54
N GLN A 114 16.69 -6.81 9.24
CA GLN A 114 16.19 -6.10 10.42
C GLN A 114 15.00 -5.21 10.01
N VAL A 115 13.77 -5.74 10.06
CA VAL A 115 12.55 -4.93 9.97
C VAL A 115 12.38 -4.19 11.30
N ALA A 116 12.73 -2.90 11.25
CA ALA A 116 12.57 -1.94 12.34
C ALA A 116 11.15 -2.02 12.96
N PRO A 117 10.99 -1.77 14.27
CA PRO A 117 9.69 -1.80 14.92
C PRO A 117 8.78 -0.68 14.37
N CYS A 118 7.68 -1.08 13.72
CA CYS A 118 6.66 -0.17 13.15
C CYS A 118 5.95 0.71 14.20
N SER A 119 6.14 0.48 15.49
CA SER A 119 5.54 1.31 16.55
C SER A 119 6.09 2.74 16.62
N LEU A 120 7.25 3.03 16.02
CA LEU A 120 7.77 4.41 15.94
C LEU A 120 7.21 5.22 14.75
N TYR A 121 6.74 4.58 13.69
CA TYR A 121 6.32 5.29 12.48
C TYR A 121 4.97 6.00 12.65
N SER A 122 4.01 5.35 13.32
CA SER A 122 2.69 5.95 13.56
C SER A 122 2.77 7.20 14.47
N ALA A 123 3.63 7.19 15.51
CA ALA A 123 3.81 8.37 16.37
C ALA A 123 4.55 9.53 15.69
N VAL A 124 5.55 9.25 14.85
CA VAL A 124 6.35 10.29 14.17
C VAL A 124 5.60 10.91 12.97
N LEU A 125 4.78 10.13 12.25
CA LEU A 125 3.99 10.64 11.11
C LEU A 125 2.73 11.40 11.54
N LEU A 126 2.03 10.97 12.60
CA LEU A 126 0.86 11.70 13.12
C LEU A 126 1.25 13.09 13.64
N THR A 127 2.43 13.22 14.25
CA THR A 127 2.98 14.50 14.70
C THR A 127 3.35 15.44 13.55
N ARG A 128 3.71 14.89 12.37
CA ARG A 128 3.99 15.68 11.16
C ARG A 128 2.73 16.09 10.41
N ALA A 129 1.71 15.23 10.37
CA ALA A 129 0.43 15.54 9.73
C ALA A 129 -0.34 16.65 10.47
N HIS A 130 -0.22 16.73 11.79
CA HIS A 130 -0.90 17.76 12.60
C HIS A 130 -0.20 19.14 12.56
N ARG A 131 1.04 19.22 12.05
CA ARG A 131 1.81 20.48 11.92
C ARG A 131 1.74 21.07 10.50
N ALA A 132 1.06 20.40 9.57
CA ALA A 132 0.92 20.83 8.16
C ALA A 132 -0.49 21.37 7.82
N LEU A 133 -1.33 21.58 8.84
CA LEU A 133 -2.61 22.30 8.80
C LEU A 133 -2.48 23.58 9.65
#